data_AF-A0A8S9GQU5-F1
#
_entry.id   AF-A0A8S9GQU5-F1
#
_cell.length_a   1.000
_cell.length_b   1.000
_cell.length_c   1.000
_cell.angle_alpha   90.00
_cell.angle_beta   90.00
_cell.angle_gamma   90.00
#
_symmetry.space_group_name_H-M   'P 1'
#
loop_
_entity.id
_entity.type
_entity.pdbx_description
1 polymer ?
#
loop_
_entity_poly.entity_id
_entity_poly.type
_entity_poly.pdbx_seq_one_letter_code
_entity_poly.pdbx_strand_id
1 'polypeptide(L)'
;MENLTPNTLYEVVFVVKPVDPTQGWEVPVNFKLVLPTGETKERQENMIMLGRNRWIEILAGEFRTSPEYIFGKIEFSMYEVKGGLWKSGLVVKGVAIRPKN
;
A
#
# COMPACT_ATOMS: atom_id res chain seq x y z
N MET A 1 0.82 17.48 6.70
CA MET A 1 -0.38 16.81 6.11
C MET A 1 -1.27 17.81 5.38
N GLU A 2 -0.69 18.76 4.63
CA GLU A 2 -1.40 19.97 4.19
C GLU A 2 -2.52 19.71 3.17
N ASN A 3 -2.49 18.57 2.48
CA ASN A 3 -3.50 18.15 1.50
C ASN A 3 -4.56 17.19 2.07
N LEU A 4 -4.58 16.97 3.38
CA LEU A 4 -5.55 16.08 4.04
C LEU A 4 -6.54 16.90 4.86
N THR A 5 -7.82 16.58 4.74
CA THR A 5 -8.89 17.19 5.52
C THR A 5 -8.84 16.69 6.96
N PRO A 6 -8.86 17.57 7.99
CA PRO A 6 -8.88 17.16 9.39
C PRO A 6 -10.07 16.26 9.74
N ASN A 7 -9.94 15.46 10.82
CA ASN A 7 -10.96 14.54 11.33
C ASN A 7 -11.53 13.53 10.31
N THR A 8 -10.86 13.34 9.17
CA THR A 8 -11.32 12.48 8.08
C THR A 8 -10.60 11.13 8.13
N LEU A 9 -11.33 10.04 7.86
CA LEU A 9 -10.75 8.72 7.69
C LEU A 9 -10.18 8.64 6.27
N TYR A 10 -8.92 8.23 6.14
CA TYR A 10 -8.25 8.01 4.88
C TYR A 10 -7.83 6.56 4.74
N GLU A 11 -7.82 6.08 3.50
CA GLU A 11 -7.14 4.85 3.12
C GLU A 11 -5.93 5.14 2.24
N VAL A 12 -4.89 4.31 2.39
CA VAL A 12 -3.70 4.30 1.54
C VAL A 12 -3.73 3.03 0.70
N VAL A 13 -3.87 3.21 -0.62
CA VAL A 13 -4.13 2.12 -1.57
C VAL A 13 -3.08 2.15 -2.68
N PHE A 14 -2.38 1.03 -2.87
CA PHE A 14 -1.50 0.83 -4.01
C PHE A 14 -2.32 0.46 -5.25
N VAL A 15 -2.04 1.12 -6.37
CA VAL A 15 -2.67 0.82 -7.66
C VAL A 15 -1.63 0.19 -8.57
N VAL A 16 -1.76 -1.11 -8.77
CA VAL A 16 -0.76 -1.91 -9.48
C VAL A 16 -1.41 -2.82 -10.52
N LYS A 17 -0.61 -3.33 -11.44
CA LYS A 17 -1.04 -4.26 -12.48
C LYS A 17 0.04 -5.34 -12.65
N PRO A 18 -0.18 -6.57 -12.16
CA PRO A 18 0.62 -7.72 -12.55
C PRO A 18 0.45 -7.95 -14.05
N VAL A 19 1.55 -8.11 -14.79
CA VAL A 19 1.57 -8.30 -16.25
C VAL A 19 2.37 -9.53 -16.62
N ASP A 20 1.92 -10.29 -17.61
CA ASP A 20 2.68 -11.44 -18.10
C ASP A 20 3.85 -11.00 -19.02
N PRO A 21 4.99 -11.71 -18.98
CA PRO A 21 5.32 -12.76 -18.03
C PRO A 21 5.60 -12.18 -16.63
N THR A 22 5.12 -12.89 -15.60
CA THR A 22 5.28 -12.51 -14.18
C THR A 22 5.94 -13.67 -13.42
N GLN A 23 6.92 -13.36 -12.55
CA GLN A 23 7.74 -14.35 -11.83
C GLN A 23 8.08 -13.86 -10.42
N GLY A 24 8.28 -14.79 -9.48
CA GLY A 24 8.81 -14.50 -8.13
C GLY A 24 7.78 -14.03 -7.11
N TRP A 25 6.48 -14.19 -7.38
CA TRP A 25 5.35 -13.72 -6.57
C TRP A 25 4.70 -14.80 -5.69
N GLU A 26 5.37 -15.93 -5.50
CA GLU A 26 4.88 -17.08 -4.72
C GLU A 26 4.85 -16.79 -3.22
N VAL A 27 5.68 -15.85 -2.76
CA VAL A 27 5.70 -15.38 -1.38
C VAL A 27 4.79 -14.16 -1.24
N PRO A 28 3.87 -14.13 -0.26
CA PRO A 28 3.02 -12.96 0.00
C PRO A 28 3.84 -11.69 0.21
N VAL A 29 3.34 -10.58 -0.37
CA VAL A 29 4.00 -9.27 -0.31
C VAL A 29 3.43 -8.47 0.84
N ASN A 30 4.30 -7.78 1.59
CA ASN A 30 3.88 -6.91 2.67
C ASN A 30 3.53 -5.52 2.12
N PHE A 31 2.40 -5.00 2.56
CA PHE A 31 1.95 -3.64 2.37
C PHE A 31 1.88 -2.98 3.74
N LYS A 32 2.70 -1.95 3.95
CA LYS A 32 2.91 -1.32 5.25
C LYS A 32 2.57 0.16 5.19
N LEU A 33 2.00 0.65 6.28
CA LEU A 33 1.71 2.05 6.57
C LEU A 33 2.29 2.39 7.94
N VAL A 34 3.11 3.44 8.00
CA VAL A 34 3.65 3.99 9.24
C VAL A 34 3.14 5.41 9.40
N LEU A 35 2.53 5.69 10.54
CA LEU A 35 1.96 7.00 10.88
C LEU A 35 2.95 7.85 11.66
N PRO A 36 2.78 9.19 11.69
CA PRO A 36 3.63 10.08 12.49
C PRO A 36 3.64 9.76 13.98
N THR A 37 2.59 9.09 14.47
CA THR A 37 2.47 8.63 15.86
C THR A 37 3.40 7.47 16.19
N GLY A 38 4.03 6.86 15.18
CA GLY A 38 4.76 5.60 15.28
C GLY A 38 3.88 4.36 15.11
N GLU A 39 2.55 4.53 15.02
CA GLU A 39 1.64 3.42 14.72
C GLU A 39 1.99 2.82 13.35
N THR A 40 2.07 1.49 13.31
CA THR A 40 2.37 0.73 12.11
C THR A 40 1.22 -0.22 11.80
N LYS A 41 0.75 -0.19 10.55
CA LYS A 41 -0.19 -1.16 9.99
C LYS A 41 0.52 -1.94 8.90
N GLU A 42 0.40 -3.26 8.92
CA GLU A 42 1.03 -4.12 7.93
C GLU A 42 0.11 -5.27 7.58
N ARG A 43 0.01 -5.56 6.29
CA ARG A 43 -0.81 -6.66 5.76
C ARG A 43 -0.11 -7.36 4.62
N GLN A 44 -0.34 -8.65 4.51
CA GLN A 44 0.22 -9.49 3.47
C GLN A 44 -0.82 -9.81 2.41
N GLU A 45 -0.40 -9.79 1.16
CA GLU A 45 -1.26 -10.12 0.02
C GLU A 45 -0.58 -11.13 -0.91
N ASN A 46 -1.35 -12.12 -1.33
CA ASN A 46 -0.91 -13.07 -2.34
C ASN A 46 -1.18 -12.49 -3.73
N MET A 47 -0.14 -11.95 -4.36
CA MET A 47 -0.24 -11.27 -5.66
C MET A 47 -0.70 -12.18 -6.80
N ILE A 48 -0.48 -13.50 -6.70
CA ILE A 48 -0.94 -14.47 -7.71
C ILE A 48 -2.46 -14.58 -7.71
N MET A 49 -3.10 -14.44 -6.55
CA MET A 49 -4.55 -14.61 -6.39
C MET A 49 -5.35 -13.38 -6.85
N LEU A 50 -4.74 -12.21 -6.97
CA LEU A 50 -5.42 -10.94 -7.29
C LEU A 50 -5.76 -10.77 -8.79
N GLY A 51 -5.26 -11.69 -9.63
CA GLY A 51 -5.47 -11.70 -11.08
C GLY A 51 -4.46 -10.85 -11.84
N ARG A 52 -4.32 -11.12 -13.14
CA ARG A 52 -3.29 -10.55 -14.02
C ARG A 52 -3.89 -9.69 -15.11
N ASN A 53 -3.06 -8.86 -15.73
CA ASN A 53 -3.38 -8.01 -16.88
C ASN A 53 -4.53 -7.01 -16.67
N ARG A 54 -4.86 -6.69 -15.41
CA ARG A 54 -5.81 -5.65 -15.00
C ARG A 54 -5.27 -4.82 -13.85
N TRP A 55 -5.74 -3.59 -13.72
CA TRP A 55 -5.46 -2.77 -12.54
C TRP A 55 -6.15 -3.35 -11.33
N ILE A 56 -5.42 -3.46 -10.23
CA ILE A 56 -5.91 -3.90 -8.92
C ILE A 56 -5.54 -2.84 -7.87
N GLU A 57 -6.45 -2.67 -6.92
CA GLU A 57 -6.26 -1.82 -5.75
C GLU A 57 -5.92 -2.69 -4.54
N ILE A 58 -4.81 -2.37 -3.86
CA ILE A 58 -4.36 -3.09 -2.68
C ILE A 58 -4.24 -2.13 -1.51
N LEU A 59 -5.04 -2.35 -0.47
CA LEU A 59 -4.99 -1.56 0.75
C LEU A 59 -3.65 -1.81 1.46
N ALA A 60 -2.98 -0.75 1.89
CA ALA A 60 -1.86 -0.82 2.83
C ALA A 60 -2.32 -0.57 4.26
N GLY A 61 -3.28 0.33 4.44
CA GLY A 61 -3.88 0.61 5.73
C GLY A 61 -4.76 1.85 5.69
N GLU A 62 -5.38 2.11 6.83
CA GLU A 62 -6.28 3.25 7.03
C GLU A 62 -5.78 4.09 8.19
N PHE A 63 -6.06 5.38 8.18
CA PHE A 63 -5.73 6.25 9.30
C PHE A 63 -6.71 7.41 9.38
N ARG A 64 -6.94 7.92 10.59
CA ARG A 64 -7.74 9.13 10.80
C ARG A 64 -6.82 10.31 11.04
N THR A 65 -7.01 11.39 10.31
CA THR A 65 -6.32 12.65 10.59
C THR A 65 -6.83 13.23 11.90
N SER A 66 -5.94 13.77 12.74
CA SER A 66 -6.29 14.48 13.98
C SER A 66 -5.70 15.90 13.96
N PRO A 67 -6.40 16.91 14.50
CA PRO A 67 -5.84 18.25 14.71
C PRO A 67 -4.60 18.28 15.61
N GLU A 68 -4.37 17.23 16.40
CA GLU A 68 -3.19 17.10 17.26
C GLU A 68 -1.94 16.68 16.48
N TYR A 69 -2.12 16.08 15.30
CA TYR A 69 -1.05 15.53 14.46
C TYR A 69 -1.05 16.20 13.07
N ILE A 70 -0.99 17.53 13.03
CA ILE A 70 -0.96 18.32 11.78
C ILE A 70 0.38 18.22 11.04
N PHE A 71 1.45 17.86 11.75
CA PHE A 71 2.81 17.71 11.25
C PHE A 71 3.29 16.26 11.36
N GLY A 72 4.24 15.90 10.49
CA GLY A 72 4.86 14.58 10.47
C GLY A 72 4.76 13.87 9.13
N LYS A 73 5.41 12.71 9.06
CA LYS A 73 5.57 11.92 7.83
C LYS A 73 4.69 10.68 7.91
N ILE A 74 3.90 10.47 6.85
CA ILE A 74 3.26 9.18 6.59
C ILE A 74 4.18 8.42 5.64
N GLU A 75 4.53 7.20 5.99
CA GLU A 75 5.32 6.32 5.13
C GLU A 75 4.48 5.14 4.71
N PHE A 76 4.58 4.76 3.44
CA PHE A 76 3.99 3.54 2.94
C PHE A 76 5.02 2.77 2.14
N SER A 77 4.98 1.45 2.24
CA SER A 77 5.89 0.58 1.50
C SER A 77 5.21 -0.70 1.04
N MET A 78 5.71 -1.21 -0.08
CA MET A 78 5.38 -2.51 -0.63
C MET A 78 6.69 -3.29 -0.74
N TYR A 79 6.83 -4.39 0.00
CA TYR A 79 8.10 -5.11 0.07
C TYR A 79 7.94 -6.59 0.41
N GLU A 80 8.90 -7.39 -0.07
CA GLU A 80 9.03 -8.81 0.24
C GLU A 80 10.55 -9.11 0.24
N VAL A 81 11.07 -9.58 1.36
CA VAL A 81 12.52 -9.78 1.58
C VAL A 81 12.89 -11.20 2.06
N LYS A 82 11.90 -12.05 2.35
CA LYS A 82 12.09 -13.39 2.91
C LYS A 82 12.22 -14.46 1.81
N GLY A 83 11.54 -14.28 0.68
CA GLY A 83 11.46 -15.29 -0.37
C GLY A 83 12.76 -15.47 -1.17
N GLY A 84 13.62 -14.45 -1.20
CA GLY A 84 14.87 -14.47 -1.99
C GLY A 84 14.66 -14.52 -3.51
N LEU A 85 13.42 -14.40 -3.98
CA LEU A 85 13.06 -14.46 -5.39
C LEU A 85 13.02 -13.07 -6.00
N TRP A 86 13.75 -12.89 -7.11
CA TRP A 86 13.62 -11.73 -7.98
C TRP A 86 12.23 -11.69 -8.59
N LYS A 87 11.61 -10.51 -8.54
CA LYS A 87 10.24 -10.29 -8.99
C LYS A 87 10.23 -9.53 -10.30
N SER A 88 9.40 -9.97 -11.24
CA SER A 88 9.18 -9.31 -12.53
C SER A 88 7.71 -9.27 -12.92
N GLY A 89 7.34 -8.44 -13.89
CA GLY A 89 5.97 -8.37 -14.38
C GLY A 89 5.01 -7.63 -13.44
N LEU A 90 5.40 -6.47 -12.95
CA LEU A 90 4.53 -5.54 -12.21
C LEU A 90 4.64 -4.13 -12.78
N VAL A 91 3.50 -3.52 -13.07
CA VAL A 91 3.41 -2.08 -13.36
C VAL A 91 2.82 -1.39 -12.15
N VAL A 92 3.47 -0.34 -11.67
CA VAL A 92 2.98 0.51 -10.58
C VAL A 92 2.42 1.80 -11.18
N LYS A 93 1.12 2.05 -10.99
CA LYS A 93 0.52 3.34 -11.37
C LYS A 93 0.82 4.41 -10.33
N GLY A 94 0.76 4.03 -9.06
CA GLY A 94 1.04 4.91 -7.94
C GLY A 94 0.31 4.47 -6.68
N VAL A 95 0.17 5.40 -5.74
CA VAL A 95 -0.55 5.22 -4.49
C VAL A 95 -1.63 6.29 -4.39
N ALA A 96 -2.86 5.86 -4.08
CA ALA A 96 -3.98 6.73 -3.78
C ALA A 96 -4.08 6.90 -2.26
N ILE A 97 -4.11 8.16 -1.83
CA ILE A 97 -4.46 8.54 -0.46
C ILE A 97 -5.78 9.29 -0.58
N ARG A 98 -6.88 8.65 -0.17
CA ARG A 98 -8.23 9.20 -0.40
C ARG A 98 -9.12 9.04 0.84
N PRO A 99 -10.09 9.94 1.04
CA PRO A 99 -11.09 9.77 2.09
C PRO A 99 -11.81 8.43 1.93
N LYS A 100 -11.99 7.73 3.04
CA LYS A 100 -12.81 6.53 3.14
C LYS A 100 -14.14 6.94 3.78
N ASN A 101 -15.19 6.94 2.99
CA ASN A 101 -16.56 7.24 3.43
C ASN A 101 -17.09 6.15 4.38
#